data_AF-A0A2T4ARR2-F1
#
_entry.id   AF-A0A2T4ARR2-F1
#
_cell.length_a   1.000
_cell.length_b   1.000
_cell.length_c   1.000
_cell.angle_alpha   90.00
_cell.angle_beta   90.00
_cell.angle_gamma   90.00
#
_symmetry.space_group_name_H-M   'P 1'
#
loop_
_entity.id
_entity.type
_entity.pdbx_description
1 polymer ?
#
loop_
_entity_poly.entity_id
_entity_poly.type
_entity_poly.pdbx_seq_one_letter_code
_entity_poly.pdbx_strand_id
1 'polypeptide(L)' 'MSTFGSPGALPTTKPTPPQRGSFPLDHDGECKKAMTSYLACMKKVRGVNEDECRNLAKAYLSCRMD' A
#
# COMPACT_ATOMS: atom_id res chain seq x y z
N MET A 1 -28.69 9.89 -4.08
CA MET A 1 -27.37 10.02 -4.74
C MET A 1 -26.35 9.37 -3.83
N SER A 2 -26.07 8.09 -4.05
CA SER A 2 -25.20 7.29 -3.19
C SER A 2 -23.75 7.52 -3.59
N THR A 3 -22.99 8.22 -2.75
CA THR A 3 -21.53 8.37 -2.91
C THR A 3 -20.88 7.05 -2.45
N PHE A 4 -20.89 6.08 -3.35
CA PHE A 4 -20.15 4.82 -3.18
C PHE A 4 -18.67 5.13 -3.42
N GLY A 5 -17.87 5.17 -2.36
CA GLY A 5 -16.40 5.18 -2.45
C GLY A 5 -15.68 6.26 -1.64
N SER A 6 -16.39 7.20 -1.01
CA SER A 6 -15.73 8.18 -0.13
C SER A 6 -15.63 7.61 1.29
N PRO A 7 -14.43 7.44 1.88
CA PRO A 7 -14.35 7.10 3.29
C PRO A 7 -15.04 8.23 4.07
N GLY A 8 -16.14 7.89 4.76
CA GLY A 8 -16.89 8.83 5.58
C GLY A 8 -16.03 9.46 6.68
N ALA A 9 -16.61 10.37 7.46
CA ALA A 9 -15.93 11.00 8.58
C ALA A 9 -15.23 9.94 9.47
N LEU A 10 -13.94 10.13 9.70
CA LEU A 10 -13.12 9.20 10.48
C LEU A 10 -13.70 9.10 11.91
N PRO A 11 -13.92 7.89 12.45
CA PRO A 11 -14.32 7.76 13.85
C PRO A 11 -13.23 8.35 14.75
N THR A 12 -13.63 9.03 15.83
CA THR A 12 -12.72 9.58 16.85
C THR A 12 -11.97 8.47 17.61
N THR A 13 -12.46 7.24 17.51
CA THR A 13 -11.88 6.05 18.15
C THR A 13 -10.87 5.37 17.22
N LYS A 14 -9.83 4.75 17.81
CA LYS A 14 -8.92 3.90 17.05
C LYS A 14 -9.74 2.76 16.42
N PRO A 15 -9.72 2.62 15.08
CA PRO A 15 -10.46 1.55 14.42
C PRO A 15 -9.91 0.20 14.87
N THR A 16 -10.79 -0.75 15.18
CA THR A 16 -10.39 -2.13 15.43
C THR A 16 -10.16 -2.82 14.08
N PRO A 17 -9.09 -3.62 13.91
CA PRO A 17 -8.97 -4.47 12.73
C PRO A 17 -10.24 -5.35 12.59
N PRO A 18 -10.83 -5.55 11.38
CA PRO A 18 -10.45 -5.06 10.06
C PRO A 18 -11.34 -3.89 9.57
N GLN A 19 -11.83 -3.01 10.46
CA GLN A 19 -12.80 -1.94 10.10
C GLN A 19 -12.32 -1.00 8.97
N ARG A 20 -11.02 -0.98 8.64
CA ARG A 20 -10.44 -0.25 7.49
C ARG A 20 -10.00 -1.15 6.32
N GLY A 21 -10.49 -2.39 6.29
CA GLY A 21 -10.03 -3.44 5.41
C GLY A 21 -8.81 -4.16 5.99
N SER A 22 -8.83 -5.49 5.98
CA SER A 22 -7.64 -6.31 6.14
C SER A 22 -6.91 -6.33 4.80
N PHE A 23 -6.16 -5.26 4.50
CA PHE A 23 -5.21 -5.34 3.40
C PHE A 23 -4.31 -6.56 3.68
N PRO A 24 -4.15 -7.51 2.75
CA PRO A 24 -3.41 -8.73 3.00
C PRO A 24 -2.05 -8.36 3.57
N LEU A 25 -1.88 -8.64 4.86
CA LEU A 25 -0.61 -8.48 5.51
C LEU A 25 0.19 -9.65 4.97
N ASP A 26 1.16 -9.34 4.12
CA ASP A 26 2.15 -10.27 3.60
C ASP A 26 2.91 -10.84 4.81
N HIS A 27 2.31 -11.86 5.42
CA HIS A 27 2.65 -12.40 6.73
C HIS A 27 3.87 -13.31 6.61
N ASP A 28 3.94 -14.04 5.51
CA ASP A 28 5.03 -14.96 5.17
C ASP A 28 6.18 -14.26 4.44
N GLY A 29 6.01 -12.98 4.07
CA GLY A 29 7.07 -12.13 3.51
C GLY A 29 7.42 -12.44 2.06
N GLU A 30 6.47 -12.97 1.29
CA GLU A 30 6.66 -13.37 -0.11
C GLU A 30 6.99 -12.17 -1.01
N CYS A 31 6.44 -10.98 -0.70
CA CYS A 31 6.67 -9.76 -1.46
C CYS A 31 7.82 -8.91 -0.93
N LYS A 32 8.60 -9.41 0.03
CA LYS A 32 9.73 -8.68 0.64
C LYS A 32 10.77 -8.23 -0.41
N LYS A 33 10.97 -9.01 -1.47
CA LYS A 33 11.86 -8.66 -2.57
C LYS A 33 11.37 -7.42 -3.32
N ALA A 34 10.10 -7.40 -3.74
CA ALA A 34 9.48 -6.26 -4.42
C ALA A 34 9.43 -5.02 -3.51
N MET A 35 9.10 -5.20 -2.23
CA MET A 35 9.13 -4.14 -1.21
C MET A 35 10.52 -3.50 -1.12
N THR A 36 11.57 -4.31 -1.03
CA THR A 36 12.95 -3.83 -0.88
C THR A 36 13.38 -3.03 -2.11
N SER A 37 13.05 -3.51 -3.31
CA SER A 37 13.33 -2.79 -4.56
C SER A 37 12.60 -1.44 -4.61
N TYR A 38 11.32 -1.40 -4.26
CA TYR A 38 10.54 -0.17 -4.21
C TYR A 38 11.11 0.84 -3.20
N LEU A 39 11.40 0.40 -1.97
CA LEU A 39 11.97 1.28 -0.94
C LEU A 39 13.38 1.77 -1.30
N ALA A 40 14.18 0.94 -1.95
CA ALA A 40 15.48 1.35 -2.47
C ALA A 40 15.33 2.44 -3.55
N CYS A 41 14.35 2.31 -4.45
CA CYS A 41 14.04 3.32 -5.46
C CYS A 41 13.63 4.64 -4.80
N MET A 42 12.64 4.61 -3.90
CA MET A 42 12.17 5.78 -3.16
C MET A 42 13.31 6.52 -2.43
N LYS A 43 14.26 5.78 -1.84
CA LYS A 43 15.44 6.38 -1.20
C LYS A 43 16.36 7.06 -2.21
N LYS A 44 16.59 6.48 -3.39
CA LYS A 44 17.43 7.06 -4.45
C LYS A 44 16.85 8.37 -4.98
N VAL A 45 15.55 8.40 -5.25
CA VAL A 45 14.84 9.56 -5.80
C VAL A 45 14.39 10.56 -4.72
N ARG A 46 14.85 10.39 -3.48
CA ARG A 46 14.53 11.26 -2.32
C ARG A 46 13.03 11.44 -2.09
N GLY A 47 12.25 10.39 -2.34
CA GLY A 47 10.79 10.38 -2.17
C GLY A 47 10.01 11.07 -3.29
N VAL A 48 10.66 11.47 -4.39
CA VAL A 48 9.97 11.94 -5.59
C VAL A 48 9.28 10.76 -6.28
N ASN A 49 8.05 10.97 -6.76
CA ASN A 49 7.26 9.92 -7.38
C ASN A 49 7.64 9.75 -8.87
N GLU A 50 8.87 9.28 -9.10
CA GLU A 50 9.42 8.94 -10.41
C GLU A 50 8.75 7.69 -11.00
N ASP A 51 8.60 7.63 -12.33
CA ASP A 51 7.90 6.53 -13.01
C ASP A 51 8.59 5.16 -12.81
N GLU A 52 9.92 5.16 -12.64
CA GLU A 52 10.67 3.96 -12.28
C GLU A 52 10.21 3.37 -10.94
N CYS A 53 10.00 4.22 -9.92
CA CYS A 53 9.53 3.77 -8.61
C CYS A 53 8.04 3.40 -8.63
N ARG A 54 7.24 3.97 -9.54
CA ARG A 54 5.84 3.59 -9.74
C ARG A 54 5.69 2.17 -10.25
N ASN A 55 6.53 1.75 -11.20
CA ASN A 55 6.52 0.37 -11.69
C ASN A 55 6.87 -0.63 -10.57
N LEU A 56 7.83 -0.29 -9.72
CA LEU A 56 8.18 -1.09 -8.53
C LEU A 56 7.06 -1.10 -7.48
N ALA A 57 6.39 0.04 -7.27
CA ALA A 57 5.24 0.14 -6.38
C ALA A 57 4.09 -0.74 -6.88
N LYS A 58 3.80 -0.71 -8.19
CA LYS A 58 2.80 -1.57 -8.82
C LYS A 58 3.12 -3.04 -8.60
N ALA A 59 4.35 -3.48 -8.86
CA ALA A 59 4.76 -4.86 -8.65
C ALA A 59 4.63 -5.30 -7.18
N TYR A 60 5.03 -4.43 -6.24
CA TYR A 60 4.88 -4.69 -4.81
C TYR A 60 3.42 -4.79 -4.38
N LEU A 61 2.56 -3.88 -4.85
CA LEU A 61 1.13 -3.91 -4.54
C LEU A 61 0.42 -5.09 -5.19
N SER A 62 0.74 -5.45 -6.43
CA SER A 62 0.19 -6.64 -7.08
C SER A 62 0.51 -7.89 -6.28
N CYS A 63 1.77 -8.04 -5.86
CA CYS A 63 2.19 -9.19 -5.04
C CYS A 63 1.41 -9.30 -3.71
N ARG A 64 0.97 -8.18 -3.11
CA ARG A 64 0.18 -8.19 -1.87
C ARG A 64 -1.32 -8.37 -2.08
N MET A 65 -1.77 -8.44 -3.33
CA MET A 65 -3.19 -8.55 -3.69
C MET A 65 -3.51 -9.92 -4.32
N ASP A 66 -2.48 -10.64 -4.79
CA ASP A 66 -2.50 -12.08 -5.04
C ASP A 66 -2.50 -12.87 -3.72
#